data_AF-A0A7I7SQ98-F1
#
_entry.id   AF-A0A7I7SQ98-F1
#
_cell.length_a   1.000
_cell.length_b   1.000
_cell.length_c   1.000
_cell.angle_alpha   90.00
_cell.angle_beta   90.00
_cell.angle_gamma   90.00
#
_symmetry.space_group_name_H-M   'P 1'
#
loop_
_entity.id
_entity.type
_entity.pdbx_description
1 polymer ?
#
loop_
_entity_poly.entity_id
_entity_poly.type
_entity_poly.pdbx_seq_one_letter_code
_entity_poly.pdbx_strand_id
1 'polypeptide(L)'
;MHSAELAERYPTAIVDRNVLFVDDGDLVTSAGTAAGIDASLHLVRRELGSTVTNKIARRMVVPPQRDGGQRQYIEQPIPTRCSEGFAPQLDWILSNLDKPHTVASMARRANMSARTFARRFVDEAGTTPMQWVTDQRVLYARRMLEETDLDVDRIAERAGFGTATLLRHHFRRIVGVTPSDYRRRFARSA
;
A
#
# COMPACT_ATOMS: atom_id res chain seq x y z
N MET A 1 12.35 -24.72 -5.07
CA MET A 1 13.38 -25.77 -5.30
C MET A 1 14.17 -26.10 -4.03
N HIS A 2 14.59 -25.13 -3.22
CA HIS A 2 15.43 -25.39 -2.02
C HIS A 2 14.70 -25.91 -0.75
N SER A 3 13.37 -25.87 -0.69
CA SER A 3 12.59 -26.27 0.49
C SER A 3 12.44 -27.79 0.66
N ALA A 4 12.67 -28.59 -0.39
CA ALA A 4 12.72 -30.05 -0.29
C ALA A 4 14.05 -30.52 0.30
N GLU A 5 15.12 -29.95 -0.23
CA GLU A 5 16.48 -30.20 0.24
C GLU A 5 16.68 -29.74 1.70
N LEU A 6 16.06 -28.64 2.12
CA LEU A 6 16.09 -28.18 3.51
C LEU A 6 15.40 -29.16 4.47
N ALA A 7 14.22 -29.67 4.10
CA ALA A 7 13.49 -30.64 4.91
C ALA A 7 14.22 -31.98 5.00
N GLU A 8 14.92 -32.38 3.93
CA GLU A 8 15.71 -33.61 3.89
C GLU A 8 16.98 -33.51 4.75
N ARG A 9 17.68 -32.36 4.72
CA ARG A 9 18.87 -32.14 5.54
C ARG A 9 18.57 -31.90 7.02
N TYR A 10 17.38 -31.38 7.34
CA TYR A 10 16.96 -31.05 8.71
C TYR A 10 15.58 -31.65 9.01
N PRO A 11 15.49 -32.96 9.31
CA PRO A 11 14.23 -33.69 9.43
C PRO A 11 13.37 -33.29 10.64
N THR A 12 13.94 -32.57 11.62
CA THR A 12 13.20 -32.00 12.76
C THR A 12 12.61 -30.62 12.46
N ALA A 13 12.99 -29.99 11.35
CA ALA A 13 12.46 -28.67 10.97
C ALA A 13 11.09 -28.80 10.30
N ILE A 14 10.13 -28.00 10.75
CA ILE A 14 8.80 -27.89 10.12
C ILE A 14 8.90 -26.91 8.96
N VAL A 15 9.03 -27.42 7.74
CA VAL A 15 9.14 -26.59 6.54
C VAL A 15 7.77 -26.40 5.90
N ASP A 16 7.14 -25.25 6.15
CA ASP A 16 5.93 -24.84 5.42
C ASP A 16 6.31 -24.09 4.14
N ARG A 17 5.82 -24.60 3.00
CA ARG A 17 6.10 -24.04 1.67
C ARG A 17 5.06 -23.04 1.21
N ASN A 18 3.96 -22.90 1.94
CA ASN A 18 2.77 -22.17 1.50
C ASN A 18 2.61 -20.81 2.19
N VAL A 19 3.65 -20.35 2.89
CA VAL A 19 3.66 -19.14 3.71
C VAL A 19 4.71 -18.17 3.20
N LEU A 20 4.41 -16.87 3.25
CA LEU A 20 5.34 -15.82 2.80
C LEU A 20 6.49 -15.65 3.79
N PHE A 21 6.20 -15.67 5.09
CA PHE A 21 7.19 -15.69 6.14
C PHE A 21 6.68 -16.51 7.33
N VAL A 22 7.60 -17.07 8.10
CA VAL A 22 7.34 -17.78 9.35
C VAL A 22 8.03 -17.03 10.46
N ASP A 23 7.32 -16.81 11.56
CA ASP A 23 7.86 -16.28 12.80
C ASP A 23 7.80 -17.37 13.86
N ASP A 24 8.96 -17.80 14.34
CA ASP A 24 9.14 -18.76 15.44
C ASP A 24 9.71 -18.05 16.68
N GLY A 25 9.24 -16.83 16.95
CA GLY A 25 9.64 -15.99 18.08
C GLY A 25 11.03 -15.37 17.89
N ASP A 26 12.07 -16.17 18.05
CA ASP A 26 13.47 -15.73 17.99
C ASP A 26 14.03 -15.79 16.57
N LEU A 27 13.33 -16.47 15.65
CA LEU A 27 13.75 -16.62 14.26
C LEU A 27 12.59 -16.32 13.31
N VAL A 28 12.79 -15.33 12.43
CA VAL A 28 11.85 -15.05 11.34
C VAL A 28 12.51 -15.41 10.01
N THR A 29 11.83 -16.23 9.21
CA THR A 29 12.30 -16.66 7.88
C THR A 29 11.29 -16.23 6.82
N SER A 30 11.76 -15.87 5.61
CA SER A 30 10.87 -15.38 4.54
C SER A 30 11.22 -15.99 3.18
N ALA A 31 10.21 -16.10 2.33
CA ALA A 31 10.30 -16.65 0.97
C ALA A 31 10.69 -15.57 -0.05
N GLY A 32 11.93 -15.06 0.04
CA GLY A 32 12.53 -14.14 -0.94
C GLY A 32 12.31 -12.65 -0.68
N THR A 33 12.81 -11.77 -1.57
CA THR A 33 12.97 -10.32 -1.30
C THR A 33 11.66 -9.58 -1.00
N ALA A 34 10.57 -9.89 -1.70
CA ALA A 34 9.25 -9.29 -1.44
C ALA A 34 8.70 -9.72 -0.07
N ALA A 35 8.82 -11.01 0.24
CA ALA A 35 8.43 -11.54 1.55
C ALA A 35 9.34 -11.05 2.69
N GLY A 36 10.60 -10.67 2.39
CA GLY A 36 11.50 -10.03 3.35
C GLY A 36 11.03 -8.64 3.77
N ILE A 37 10.36 -7.89 2.88
CA ILE A 37 9.73 -6.62 3.22
C ILE A 37 8.54 -6.84 4.16
N ASP A 38 7.69 -7.83 3.86
CA ASP A 38 6.55 -8.19 4.70
C ASP A 38 7.01 -8.68 6.09
N ALA A 39 8.06 -9.52 6.14
CA ALA A 39 8.68 -9.98 7.38
C ALA A 39 9.30 -8.81 8.18
N SER A 40 9.91 -7.83 7.50
CA SER A 40 10.45 -6.64 8.17
C SER A 40 9.34 -5.77 8.75
N LEU A 41 8.23 -5.57 8.03
CA LEU A 41 7.07 -4.83 8.55
C LEU A 41 6.41 -5.57 9.72
N HIS A 42 6.38 -6.90 9.68
CA HIS A 42 5.93 -7.76 10.79
C HIS A 42 6.79 -7.55 12.05
N LEU A 43 8.12 -7.57 11.93
CA LEU A 43 9.04 -7.31 13.04
C LEU A 43 8.87 -5.90 13.62
N VAL A 44 8.81 -4.87 12.76
CA VAL A 44 8.56 -3.49 13.18
C VAL A 44 7.24 -3.37 13.94
N ARG A 45 6.19 -4.11 13.51
CA ARG A 45 4.90 -4.11 14.21
C ARG A 45 4.99 -4.75 15.58
N ARG A 46 5.74 -5.86 15.70
CA ARG A 46 5.95 -6.56 16.97
C ARG A 46 6.62 -5.65 18.00
N GLU A 47 7.66 -4.93 17.57
CA GLU A 47 8.49 -4.13 18.48
C GLU A 47 7.97 -2.69 18.70
N LEU A 48 7.37 -2.07 17.67
CA LEU A 48 7.03 -0.64 17.65
C LEU A 48 5.53 -0.35 17.46
N GLY A 49 4.72 -1.41 17.32
CA GLY A 49 3.28 -1.31 17.17
C GLY A 49 2.80 -0.86 15.78
N SER A 50 1.50 -1.07 15.54
CA SER A 50 0.87 -0.90 14.23
C SER A 50 0.90 0.54 13.68
N THR A 51 0.95 1.55 14.55
CA THR A 51 0.98 2.97 14.15
C THR A 51 2.27 3.32 13.41
N VAL A 52 3.42 2.84 13.87
CA VAL A 52 4.74 3.09 13.26
C VAL A 52 4.88 2.26 11.97
N THR A 53 4.48 0.99 12.01
CA THR A 53 4.47 0.12 10.83
C THR A 53 3.63 0.70 9.70
N ASN A 54 2.44 1.22 10.00
CA ASN A 54 1.58 1.84 8.99
C ASN A 54 2.20 3.10 8.37
N LYS A 55 2.96 3.90 9.14
CA LYS A 55 3.70 5.04 8.59
C LYS A 55 4.82 4.59 7.65
N ILE A 56 5.53 3.52 8.00
CA ILE A 56 6.63 2.96 7.20
C ILE A 56 6.10 2.30 5.92
N ALA A 57 5.09 1.44 6.02
CA ALA A 57 4.45 0.77 4.88
C ALA A 57 3.89 1.78 3.86
N ARG A 58 3.26 2.87 4.35
CA ARG A 58 2.79 3.98 3.50
C ARG A 58 3.90 4.68 2.73
N ARG A 59 5.11 4.73 3.29
CA ARG A 59 6.28 5.38 2.67
C ARG A 59 7.00 4.44 1.70
N MET A 60 6.83 3.13 1.87
CA MET A 60 7.39 2.09 1.00
C MET A 60 6.47 1.72 -0.17
N VAL A 61 5.27 2.29 -0.25
CA VAL A 61 4.21 1.93 -1.23
C VAL A 61 3.88 0.42 -1.22
N VAL A 62 4.00 -0.20 -0.04
CA VAL A 62 3.62 -1.60 0.16
C VAL A 62 2.14 -1.63 0.59
N PRO A 63 1.29 -2.50 -0.01
CA PRO A 63 -0.09 -2.63 0.43
C PRO A 63 -0.17 -2.98 1.93
N PRO A 64 -1.16 -2.46 2.66
CA PRO A 64 -1.33 -2.78 4.07
C PRO A 64 -1.79 -4.25 4.19
N GLN A 65 -0.84 -5.11 4.54
CA GLN A 65 -0.98 -6.53 4.91
C GLN A 65 -1.33 -7.54 3.81
N ARG A 66 -0.46 -8.55 3.68
CA ARG A 66 -0.84 -9.94 3.38
C ARG A 66 -0.52 -10.76 4.64
N ASP A 67 -1.54 -11.25 5.34
CA ASP A 67 -1.33 -12.14 6.49
C ASP A 67 -0.70 -13.45 6.00
N GLY A 68 0.33 -13.92 6.71
CA GLY A 68 1.25 -15.00 6.31
C GLY A 68 0.63 -16.37 6.06
N GLY A 69 -0.70 -16.53 6.14
CA GLY A 69 -1.44 -17.77 5.89
C GLY A 69 -2.22 -17.84 4.58
N GLN A 70 -2.14 -16.84 3.68
CA GLN A 70 -2.87 -16.89 2.41
C GLN A 70 -2.14 -17.76 1.37
N ARG A 71 -2.67 -18.97 1.19
CA ARG A 71 -2.30 -19.97 0.17
C ARG A 71 -2.01 -19.33 -1.18
N GLN A 72 -0.84 -19.66 -1.73
CA GLN A 72 -0.52 -19.42 -3.14
C GLN A 72 -1.59 -20.03 -4.04
N TYR A 73 -2.39 -19.17 -4.66
CA TYR A 73 -2.92 -19.48 -5.98
C TYR A 73 -2.50 -18.33 -6.87
N ILE A 74 -1.44 -18.56 -7.65
CA ILE A 74 -1.21 -18.08 -9.02
C ILE A 74 0.17 -18.63 -9.40
N GLU A 75 0.18 -19.74 -10.13
CA GLU A 75 1.23 -20.05 -11.10
C GLU A 75 1.10 -19.01 -12.22
N GLN A 76 1.85 -17.92 -12.12
CA GLN A 76 2.27 -17.18 -13.31
C GLN A 76 3.74 -16.83 -13.15
N PRO A 77 4.57 -17.04 -14.19
CA PRO A 77 5.99 -16.74 -14.12
C PRO A 77 6.15 -15.24 -13.87
N ILE A 78 6.64 -14.91 -12.67
CA ILE A 78 7.05 -13.56 -12.27
C ILE A 78 8.12 -13.13 -13.28
N PRO A 79 7.89 -12.08 -14.09
CA PRO A 79 8.98 -11.53 -14.89
C PRO A 79 10.01 -10.97 -13.92
N THR A 80 11.17 -11.61 -13.88
CA THR A 80 12.36 -11.20 -13.12
C THR A 80 12.76 -9.80 -13.57
N ARG A 81 12.31 -8.80 -12.82
CA ARG A 81 12.87 -7.45 -12.64
C ARG A 81 11.89 -6.74 -11.70
N CYS A 82 12.28 -6.52 -10.44
CA CYS A 82 11.82 -5.34 -9.73
C CYS A 82 12.11 -4.18 -10.69
N SER A 83 11.10 -3.67 -11.38
CA SER A 83 11.37 -2.71 -12.43
C SER A 83 11.67 -1.39 -11.74
N GLU A 84 12.92 -0.94 -11.83
CA GLU A 84 13.38 0.38 -11.38
C GLU A 84 12.52 1.54 -11.92
N GLY A 85 11.61 1.27 -12.86
CA GLY A 85 10.67 2.21 -13.44
C GLY A 85 9.21 2.05 -12.99
N PHE A 86 8.92 1.68 -11.73
CA PHE A 86 7.55 1.82 -11.18
C PHE A 86 7.48 2.79 -9.98
N ALA A 87 8.48 2.80 -9.11
CA ALA A 87 8.58 3.74 -7.99
C ALA A 87 8.56 5.22 -8.43
N PRO A 88 9.32 5.66 -9.46
CA PRO A 88 9.27 7.05 -9.93
C PRO A 88 7.88 7.50 -10.42
N GLN A 89 7.06 6.57 -10.88
CA GLN A 89 5.70 6.82 -11.36
C GLN A 89 4.76 7.05 -10.19
N LEU A 90 4.89 6.25 -9.14
CA LEU A 90 4.13 6.42 -7.90
C LEU A 90 4.47 7.76 -7.23
N ASP A 91 5.76 8.11 -7.13
CA ASP A 91 6.23 9.39 -6.60
C ASP A 91 5.68 10.58 -7.39
N TRP A 92 5.63 10.46 -8.71
CA TRP A 92 5.02 11.50 -9.54
C TRP A 92 3.52 11.64 -9.28
N ILE A 93 2.78 10.53 -9.16
CA ILE A 93 1.35 10.59 -8.85
C ILE A 93 1.12 11.25 -7.49
N LEU A 94 1.91 10.88 -6.46
CA LEU A 94 1.86 11.48 -5.12
C LEU A 94 2.16 12.98 -5.13
N SER A 95 3.09 13.40 -5.97
CA SER A 95 3.45 14.83 -6.14
C SER A 95 2.44 15.61 -6.97
N ASN A 96 1.46 14.95 -7.59
CA ASN A 96 0.51 15.54 -8.53
C ASN A 96 -0.93 15.05 -8.26
N LEU A 97 -1.30 14.81 -7.00
CA LEU A 97 -2.62 14.24 -6.64
C LEU A 97 -3.80 15.13 -7.06
N ASP A 98 -3.58 16.44 -7.16
CA ASP A 98 -4.51 17.47 -7.63
C ASP A 98 -4.89 17.30 -9.11
N LYS A 99 -4.04 16.67 -9.91
CA LYS A 99 -4.25 16.51 -11.35
C LYS A 99 -5.23 15.38 -11.67
N PRO A 100 -5.94 15.44 -12.82
CA PRO A 100 -6.75 14.33 -13.30
C PRO A 100 -5.89 13.11 -13.64
N HIS A 101 -6.06 12.02 -12.88
CA HIS A 101 -5.42 10.74 -13.16
C HIS A 101 -6.41 9.79 -13.81
N THR A 102 -5.99 9.14 -14.89
CA THR A 102 -6.70 8.02 -15.50
C THR A 102 -5.70 6.88 -15.72
N VAL A 103 -6.21 5.65 -15.84
CA VAL A 103 -5.35 4.50 -16.17
C VAL A 103 -4.57 4.77 -17.47
N ALA A 104 -5.22 5.40 -18.46
CA ALA A 104 -4.57 5.76 -19.72
C ALA A 104 -3.48 6.82 -19.55
N SER A 105 -3.68 7.86 -18.73
CA SER A 105 -2.66 8.89 -18.51
C SER A 105 -1.45 8.34 -17.77
N MET A 106 -1.68 7.52 -16.73
CA MET A 106 -0.61 6.89 -15.96
C MET A 106 0.15 5.85 -16.81
N ALA A 107 -0.56 5.04 -17.60
CA ALA A 107 0.06 4.06 -18.50
C ALA A 107 0.94 4.72 -19.57
N ARG A 108 0.48 5.83 -20.18
CA ARG A 108 1.30 6.60 -21.13
C ARG A 108 2.59 7.12 -20.49
N ARG A 109 2.51 7.62 -19.26
CA ARG A 109 3.70 8.07 -18.51
C ARG A 109 4.68 6.93 -18.24
N ALA A 110 4.17 5.72 -18.01
CA ALA A 110 4.97 4.53 -17.78
C ALA A 110 5.50 3.88 -19.08
N ASN A 111 5.22 4.45 -20.27
CA ASN A 111 5.49 3.82 -21.57
C ASN A 111 4.86 2.41 -21.69
N MET A 112 3.64 2.26 -21.18
CA MET A 112 2.90 0.99 -21.18
C MET A 112 1.51 1.15 -21.81
N SER A 113 0.97 0.03 -22.29
CA SER A 113 -0.47 -0.04 -22.58
C SER A 113 -1.27 0.02 -21.28
N ALA A 114 -2.50 0.52 -21.33
CA ALA A 114 -3.38 0.61 -20.16
C ALA A 114 -3.61 -0.75 -19.48
N ARG A 115 -3.75 -1.83 -20.27
CA ARG A 115 -3.91 -3.20 -19.77
C ARG A 115 -2.67 -3.68 -19.01
N THR A 116 -1.48 -3.51 -19.60
CA THR A 116 -0.21 -3.94 -18.98
C THR A 116 0.05 -3.13 -17.70
N PHE A 117 -0.18 -1.82 -17.75
CA PHE A 117 -0.04 -0.95 -16.59
C PHE A 117 -0.98 -1.35 -15.45
N ALA A 118 -2.27 -1.51 -15.73
CA ALA A 118 -3.24 -1.88 -14.68
C ALA A 118 -2.92 -3.23 -14.03
N ARG A 119 -2.53 -4.23 -14.82
CA ARG A 119 -2.11 -5.53 -14.30
C ARG A 119 -0.87 -5.40 -13.41
N ARG A 120 0.20 -4.78 -13.92
CA ARG A 120 1.44 -4.56 -13.14
C ARG A 120 1.18 -3.76 -11.86
N PHE A 121 0.29 -2.76 -11.92
CA PHE A 121 -0.07 -1.98 -10.74
C PHE A 121 -0.73 -2.86 -9.67
N VAL A 122 -1.61 -3.78 -10.05
CA VAL A 122 -2.20 -4.73 -9.10
C VAL A 122 -1.15 -5.69 -8.57
N ASP A 123 -0.26 -6.19 -9.42
CA ASP A 123 0.82 -7.11 -9.02
C ASP A 123 1.77 -6.45 -7.99
N GLU A 124 2.10 -5.17 -8.19
CA GLU A 124 3.05 -4.42 -7.35
C GLU A 124 2.39 -3.76 -6.13
N ALA A 125 1.25 -3.08 -6.30
CA ALA A 125 0.58 -2.29 -5.25
C ALA A 125 -0.62 -2.99 -4.60
N GLY A 126 -1.00 -4.18 -5.05
CA GLY A 126 -2.08 -4.98 -4.48
C GLY A 126 -3.50 -4.45 -4.72
N THR A 127 -3.66 -3.36 -5.47
CA THR A 127 -4.96 -2.74 -5.75
C THR A 127 -4.98 -2.09 -7.13
N THR A 128 -6.15 -1.68 -7.60
CA THR A 128 -6.27 -1.00 -8.90
C THR A 128 -5.69 0.41 -8.85
N PRO A 129 -5.15 0.94 -9.97
CA PRO A 129 -4.56 2.29 -9.99
C PRO A 129 -5.50 3.38 -9.47
N MET A 130 -6.78 3.35 -9.86
CA MET A 130 -7.75 4.38 -9.49
C MET A 130 -8.15 4.31 -8.01
N GLN A 131 -8.26 3.10 -7.46
CA GLN A 131 -8.51 2.92 -6.03
C GLN A 131 -7.31 3.41 -5.22
N TRP A 132 -6.08 3.07 -5.63
CA TRP A 132 -4.87 3.56 -4.98
C TRP A 132 -4.78 5.09 -4.97
N VAL A 133 -5.03 5.75 -6.12
CA VAL A 133 -5.06 7.22 -6.17
C VAL A 133 -6.11 7.78 -5.21
N THR A 134 -7.30 7.21 -5.17
CA THR A 134 -8.37 7.63 -4.25
C THR A 134 -7.91 7.53 -2.79
N ASP A 135 -7.25 6.44 -2.43
CA ASP A 135 -6.73 6.22 -1.08
C ASP A 135 -5.66 7.27 -0.73
N GLN A 136 -4.72 7.53 -1.63
CA GLN A 136 -3.69 8.57 -1.43
C GLN A 136 -4.31 9.97 -1.27
N ARG A 137 -5.35 10.29 -2.04
CA ARG A 137 -6.07 11.57 -1.91
C ARG A 137 -6.78 11.70 -0.56
N VAL A 138 -7.38 10.63 -0.05
CA VAL A 138 -7.98 10.62 1.30
C VAL A 138 -6.90 10.81 2.37
N LEU A 139 -5.75 10.15 2.22
CA LEU A 139 -4.62 10.32 3.15
C LEU A 139 -4.07 11.76 3.15
N TYR A 140 -3.96 12.38 1.98
CA TYR A 140 -3.59 13.78 1.85
C TYR A 140 -4.62 14.68 2.51
N ALA A 141 -5.92 14.49 2.22
CA ALA A 141 -6.99 15.27 2.83
C ALA A 141 -6.99 15.15 4.35
N ARG A 142 -6.77 13.95 4.89
CA ARG A 142 -6.63 13.72 6.33
C ARG A 142 -5.51 14.56 6.92
N ARG A 143 -4.33 14.56 6.30
CA ARG A 143 -3.18 15.38 6.73
C ARG A 143 -3.53 16.87 6.73
N MET A 144 -4.16 17.37 5.68
CA MET A 144 -4.57 18.77 5.59
C MET A 144 -5.60 19.15 6.66
N LEU A 145 -6.50 18.23 7.04
CA LEU A 145 -7.45 18.46 8.14
C LEU A 145 -6.77 18.54 9.52
N GLU A 146 -5.64 17.86 9.70
CA GLU A 146 -4.84 17.82 10.93
C GLU A 146 -3.85 18.99 11.02
N GLU A 147 -3.24 19.38 9.90
CA GLU A 147 -2.13 20.35 9.86
C GLU A 147 -2.57 21.77 9.48
N THR A 148 -3.81 21.96 9.00
CA THR A 148 -4.28 23.26 8.49
C THR A 148 -5.73 23.58 8.82
N ASP A 149 -6.04 24.89 8.87
CA ASP A 149 -7.39 25.43 9.04
C ASP A 149 -8.15 25.64 7.72
N LEU A 150 -7.66 25.09 6.60
CA LEU A 150 -8.33 25.23 5.31
C LEU A 150 -9.75 24.68 5.35
N ASP A 151 -10.68 25.34 4.65
CA ASP A 151 -12.03 24.81 4.48
C ASP A 151 -12.03 23.48 3.69
N VAL A 152 -13.12 22.73 3.81
CA VAL A 152 -13.24 21.38 3.20
C VAL A 152 -13.25 21.45 1.67
N ASP A 153 -13.72 22.56 1.08
CA ASP A 153 -13.77 22.76 -0.36
C ASP A 153 -12.35 22.93 -0.93
N ARG A 154 -11.51 23.76 -0.30
CA ARG A 154 -10.09 23.92 -0.64
C ARG A 154 -9.29 22.65 -0.43
N ILE A 155 -9.58 21.89 0.62
CA ILE A 155 -8.95 20.58 0.82
C ILE A 155 -9.34 19.61 -0.30
N ALA A 156 -10.60 19.63 -0.74
CA ALA A 156 -11.05 18.77 -1.84
C ALA A 156 -10.38 19.11 -3.17
N GLU A 157 -10.21 20.40 -3.47
CA GLU A 157 -9.45 20.86 -4.64
C GLU A 157 -7.99 20.38 -4.58
N ARG A 158 -7.28 20.66 -3.48
CA ARG A 158 -5.86 20.28 -3.33
C ARG A 158 -5.63 18.77 -3.29
N ALA A 159 -6.57 18.02 -2.74
CA ALA A 159 -6.55 16.57 -2.76
C ALA A 159 -6.94 16.00 -4.13
N GLY A 160 -7.37 16.80 -5.10
CA GLY A 160 -7.76 16.34 -6.43
C GLY A 160 -9.14 15.68 -6.52
N PHE A 161 -9.99 15.83 -5.51
CA PHE A 161 -11.40 15.43 -5.58
C PHE A 161 -12.26 16.44 -6.36
N GLY A 162 -11.78 17.68 -6.49
CA GLY A 162 -12.45 18.77 -7.23
C GLY A 162 -13.65 19.38 -6.50
N THR A 163 -14.41 18.59 -5.73
CA THR A 163 -15.56 19.08 -4.94
C THR A 163 -15.58 18.49 -3.54
N ALA A 164 -16.06 19.26 -2.56
CA ALA A 164 -16.26 18.75 -1.20
C ALA A 164 -17.23 17.56 -1.15
N THR A 165 -18.21 17.49 -2.05
CA THR A 165 -19.15 16.35 -2.12
C THR A 165 -18.41 15.04 -2.42
N LEU A 166 -17.53 15.03 -3.42
CA LEU A 166 -16.72 13.84 -3.75
C LEU A 166 -15.76 13.49 -2.62
N LEU A 167 -15.08 14.50 -2.04
CA LEU A 167 -14.23 14.27 -0.88
C LEU A 167 -15.03 13.62 0.27
N ARG A 168 -16.18 14.18 0.66
CA ARG A 168 -17.01 13.63 1.75
C ARG A 168 -17.45 12.20 1.47
N HIS A 169 -17.84 11.89 0.23
CA HIS A 169 -18.23 10.54 -0.17
C HIS A 169 -17.10 9.53 0.04
N HIS A 170 -15.92 9.81 -0.55
CA HIS A 170 -14.77 8.90 -0.45
C HIS A 170 -14.18 8.85 0.96
N PHE A 171 -14.08 9.98 1.63
CA PHE A 171 -13.55 10.08 2.98
C PHE A 171 -14.43 9.30 3.96
N ARG A 172 -15.75 9.42 3.90
CA ARG A 172 -16.66 8.64 4.74
C ARG A 172 -16.55 7.15 4.47
N ARG A 173 -16.43 6.74 3.20
CA ARG A 173 -16.29 5.34 2.82
C ARG A 173 -14.99 4.71 3.36
N ILE A 174 -13.89 5.46 3.37
CA ILE A 174 -12.55 4.95 3.73
C ILE A 174 -12.23 5.16 5.23
N VAL A 175 -12.63 6.29 5.81
CA VAL A 175 -12.30 6.70 7.19
C VAL A 175 -13.47 6.43 8.17
N GLY A 176 -14.69 6.24 7.66
CA GLY A 176 -15.88 5.95 8.47
C GLY A 176 -16.61 7.17 9.03
N VAL A 177 -16.03 8.37 8.93
CA VAL A 177 -16.61 9.64 9.42
C VAL A 177 -16.50 10.75 8.38
N THR A 178 -17.20 11.87 8.59
CA THR A 178 -17.07 13.03 7.68
C THR A 178 -15.76 13.79 7.94
N PRO A 179 -15.21 14.53 6.93
CA PRO A 179 -14.06 15.40 7.13
C PRO A 179 -14.21 16.40 8.29
N SER A 180 -15.40 16.99 8.43
CA SER A 180 -15.70 17.96 9.50
C SER A 180 -15.72 17.31 10.88
N ASP A 181 -16.31 16.12 11.01
CA ASP A 181 -16.29 15.38 12.27
C ASP A 181 -14.89 14.91 12.63
N TYR A 182 -14.12 14.49 11.62
CA TYR A 182 -12.72 14.11 11.78
C TYR A 182 -11.89 15.26 12.36
N ARG A 183 -11.98 16.46 11.75
CA ARG A 183 -11.29 17.66 12.25
C ARG A 183 -11.71 18.01 13.67
N ARG A 184 -13.02 17.99 13.97
CA ARG A 184 -13.54 18.32 15.30
C ARG A 184 -13.03 17.38 16.38
N ARG A 185 -12.84 16.10 16.07
CA ARG A 185 -12.25 15.13 17.00
C ARG A 185 -10.76 15.41 17.24
N PHE A 186 -10.01 15.71 16.19
CA PHE A 186 -8.58 15.99 16.30
C PHE A 186 -8.29 17.31 17.02
N ALA A 187 -9.05 18.37 16.73
CA ALA A 187 -8.94 19.66 17.40
C ALA A 187 -9.29 19.62 18.90
N ARG A 188 -9.93 18.55 19.39
CA ARG A 188 -10.17 18.33 20.83
C ARG A 188 -9.07 17.50 21.51
N SER A 189 -8.16 16.93 20.73
CA SER A 189 -7.05 16.09 21.21
C SER A 189 -5.69 16.78 21.11
N ALA A 190 -5.64 17.99 20.55
CA ALA A 190 -4.49 18.88 20.54
C ALA A 190 -4.70 19.99 21.60
#